data_AF-A0A7S4MM37-F1
#
_entry.id   AF-A0A7S4MM37-F1
#
_cell.length_a   1.000
_cell.length_b   1.000
_cell.length_c   1.000
_cell.angle_alpha   90.00
_cell.angle_beta   90.00
_cell.angle_gamma   90.00
#
_symmetry.space_group_name_H-M   'P 1'
#
loop_
_entity.id
_entity.type
_entity.pdbx_description
1 polymer ?
#
loop_
_entity_poly.entity_id
_entity_poly.type
_entity_poly.pdbx_seq_one_letter_code
_entity_poly.pdbx_strand_id
1 'polypeptide(L)'
;FAHASASSAVNSGCRPAFTEISESSMRVACLNVLRKHFLHPGASFPEYFELSGTGLPFVDEIQVRLIHEMAEKHKTKTFVGSAAGTCGNTENACGILNIIRAVLSLNHEQIFATTNCTKPICAKSAEISPAKRFALQSCGVLSYGLGGTAS
;
A
#
# COMPACT_ATOMS: atom_id res chain seq x y z
N PHE A 1 11.98 1.48 18.24
CA PHE A 1 10.52 1.63 18.36
C PHE A 1 9.96 1.64 16.95
N ALA A 2 9.25 0.58 16.57
CA ALA A 2 8.63 0.49 15.25
C ALA A 2 7.39 1.39 15.21
N HIS A 3 7.24 2.19 14.15
CA HIS A 3 6.11 3.11 14.01
C HIS A 3 5.16 2.60 12.91
N ALA A 4 3.89 2.39 13.27
CA ALA A 4 2.81 2.10 12.33
C ALA A 4 1.82 3.27 12.36
N SER A 5 1.55 3.88 11.21
CA SER A 5 0.52 4.91 11.08
C SER A 5 -0.55 4.48 10.08
N ALA A 6 -1.83 4.60 10.44
CA ALA A 6 -2.94 4.26 9.55
C ALA A 6 -4.14 5.20 9.72
N SER A 7 -4.86 5.36 8.60
CA SER A 7 -6.24 5.80 8.42
C SER A 7 -6.51 7.29 8.19
N SER A 8 -6.83 7.62 6.94
CA SER A 8 -7.70 8.75 6.61
C SER A 8 -8.57 8.48 5.40
N ALA A 9 -9.89 8.45 5.58
CA ALA A 9 -10.86 8.34 4.48
C ALA A 9 -10.88 9.63 3.64
N VAL A 10 -10.35 9.58 2.41
CA VAL A 10 -10.44 10.70 1.45
C VAL A 10 -11.19 10.26 0.20
N ASN A 11 -12.36 10.83 -0.03
CA ASN A 11 -13.12 10.69 -1.27
C ASN A 11 -12.79 11.86 -2.20
N SER A 12 -12.37 11.55 -3.42
CA SER A 12 -11.98 12.52 -4.44
C SER A 12 -13.16 13.14 -5.19
N GLY A 13 -14.40 12.67 -5.02
CA GLY A 13 -15.65 13.31 -5.50
C GLY A 13 -15.85 13.42 -7.03
N CYS A 14 -14.79 13.29 -7.82
CA CYS A 14 -14.80 13.43 -9.28
C CYS A 14 -14.67 12.05 -9.93
N ARG A 15 -15.79 11.36 -10.15
CA ARG A 15 -15.85 10.10 -10.91
C ARG A 15 -17.05 10.08 -11.87
N PRO A 16 -16.94 9.42 -13.04
CA PRO A 16 -18.02 9.39 -14.02
C PRO A 16 -19.19 8.47 -13.62
N ALA A 17 -18.95 7.44 -12.79
CA ALA A 17 -19.97 6.59 -12.20
C ALA A 17 -19.58 6.07 -10.80
N PHE A 18 -20.57 5.63 -10.00
CA PHE A 18 -20.40 5.26 -8.58
C PHE A 18 -19.41 4.10 -8.35
N THR A 19 -19.33 3.14 -9.27
CA THR A 19 -18.43 1.98 -9.21
C THR A 19 -17.21 2.13 -10.13
N GLU A 20 -17.09 3.24 -10.86
CA GLU A 20 -15.97 3.44 -11.78
C GLU A 20 -14.74 3.91 -11.01
N ILE A 21 -13.63 3.22 -11.24
CA ILE A 21 -12.35 3.56 -10.64
C ILE A 21 -11.58 4.40 -11.66
N SER A 22 -11.51 5.70 -11.40
CA SER A 22 -10.69 6.64 -12.18
C SER A 22 -9.28 6.71 -11.60
N GLU A 23 -8.26 6.55 -12.44
CA GLU A 23 -6.84 6.63 -12.03
C GLU A 23 -6.53 7.97 -11.35
N SER A 24 -6.95 9.10 -11.93
CA SER A 24 -6.70 10.42 -11.35
C SER A 24 -7.34 10.56 -9.97
N SER A 25 -8.57 10.06 -9.83
CA SER A 25 -9.32 10.05 -8.56
C SER A 25 -8.62 9.24 -7.48
N MET A 26 -8.19 8.02 -7.83
CA MET A 26 -7.43 7.14 -6.92
C MET A 26 -6.10 7.76 -6.52
N ARG A 27 -5.34 8.29 -7.48
CA ARG A 27 -4.05 8.93 -7.21
C ARG A 27 -4.21 10.11 -6.26
N VAL A 28 -5.22 10.96 -6.47
CA VAL A 28 -5.50 12.10 -5.57
C VAL A 28 -5.85 11.62 -4.17
N ALA A 29 -6.75 10.64 -4.04
CA ALA A 29 -7.15 10.10 -2.75
C ALA A 29 -5.95 9.51 -1.99
N CYS A 30 -5.19 8.61 -2.62
CA CYS A 30 -4.01 7.99 -2.02
C CYS A 30 -2.91 9.02 -1.70
N LEU A 31 -2.65 9.99 -2.59
CA LEU A 31 -1.68 11.06 -2.32
C LEU A 31 -2.08 11.89 -1.11
N ASN A 32 -3.37 12.14 -0.88
CA ASN A 32 -3.81 12.88 0.30
C ASN A 32 -3.55 12.10 1.59
N VAL A 33 -3.76 10.78 1.60
CA VAL A 33 -3.36 9.91 2.73
C VAL A 33 -1.85 10.00 2.96
N LEU A 34 -1.06 9.79 1.89
CA LEU A 34 0.39 9.83 1.98
C LEU A 34 0.88 11.19 2.47
N ARG A 35 0.33 12.31 1.98
CA ARG A 35 0.68 13.67 2.44
C ARG A 35 0.43 13.85 3.92
N LYS A 36 -0.71 13.37 4.41
CA LYS A 36 -1.10 13.50 5.81
C LYS A 36 -0.14 12.75 6.75
N HIS A 37 0.35 11.58 6.33
CA HIS A 37 1.09 10.69 7.24
C HIS A 37 2.60 10.59 6.96
N PHE A 38 3.04 10.75 5.71
CA PHE A 38 4.40 10.38 5.29
C PHE A 38 5.13 11.43 4.43
N LEU A 39 4.44 12.44 3.89
CA LEU A 39 5.07 13.45 3.01
C LEU A 39 5.13 14.86 3.65
N HIS A 40 5.07 14.96 4.98
CA HIS A 40 5.30 16.21 5.70
C HIS A 40 6.80 16.44 5.98
N PRO A 41 7.27 17.70 6.14
CA PRO A 41 8.67 17.98 6.43
C PRO A 41 9.16 17.23 7.67
N GLY A 42 10.25 16.48 7.55
CA GLY A 42 10.83 15.67 8.63
C GLY A 42 10.25 14.24 8.74
N ALA A 43 9.22 13.91 7.98
CA ALA A 43 8.71 12.54 7.89
C ALA A 43 9.69 11.63 7.15
N SER A 44 9.80 10.39 7.61
CA SER A 44 10.48 9.32 6.87
C SER A 44 9.45 8.52 6.08
N PHE A 45 9.76 8.21 4.81
CA PHE A 45 8.89 7.38 3.98
C PHE A 45 9.01 5.91 4.40
N PRO A 46 7.92 5.15 4.56
CA PRO A 46 7.99 3.78 5.07
C PRO A 46 8.83 2.84 4.20
N GLU A 47 9.51 1.92 4.86
CA GLU A 47 10.30 0.85 4.23
C GLU A 47 9.42 -0.27 3.66
N TYR A 48 8.15 -0.34 4.09
CA TYR A 48 7.20 -1.35 3.64
C TYR A 48 5.78 -0.80 3.55
N PHE A 49 5.04 -1.19 2.51
CA PHE A 49 3.61 -0.93 2.38
C PHE A 49 2.80 -2.21 2.15
N GLU A 50 1.76 -2.39 2.97
CA GLU A 50 0.65 -3.30 2.68
C GLU A 50 -0.38 -2.57 1.83
N LEU A 51 -0.49 -2.98 0.56
CA LEU A 51 -1.43 -2.46 -0.40
C LEU A 51 -2.73 -3.25 -0.39
N SER A 52 -3.76 -2.69 -1.02
CA SER A 52 -5.09 -3.32 -1.08
C SER A 52 -5.03 -4.71 -1.71
N GLY A 53 -4.27 -4.86 -2.80
CA GLY A 53 -4.19 -6.12 -3.56
C GLY A 53 -5.56 -6.56 -4.03
N THR A 54 -6.27 -5.66 -4.71
CA THR A 54 -7.67 -5.84 -5.11
C THR A 54 -7.87 -7.02 -6.08
N GLY A 55 -6.79 -7.51 -6.70
CA GLY A 55 -6.83 -8.51 -7.75
C GLY A 55 -7.22 -7.94 -9.11
N LEU A 56 -7.48 -6.63 -9.19
CA LEU A 56 -7.66 -5.89 -10.44
C LEU A 56 -6.30 -5.35 -10.88
N PRO A 57 -5.70 -5.89 -11.96
CA PRO A 57 -4.32 -5.55 -12.34
C PRO A 57 -4.07 -4.04 -12.49
N PHE A 58 -5.02 -3.30 -13.06
CA PHE A 58 -4.86 -1.85 -13.26
C PHE A 58 -4.88 -1.06 -11.93
N VAL A 59 -5.69 -1.48 -10.94
CA VAL A 59 -5.76 -0.83 -9.62
C VAL A 59 -4.48 -1.05 -8.85
N ASP A 60 -4.03 -2.30 -8.83
CA ASP A 60 -2.82 -2.70 -8.13
C ASP A 60 -1.59 -2.02 -8.75
N GLU A 61 -1.54 -1.90 -10.08
CA GLU A 61 -0.47 -1.18 -10.78
C GLU A 61 -0.44 0.32 -10.42
N ILE A 62 -1.60 1.00 -10.32
CA ILE A 62 -1.65 2.40 -9.91
C ILE A 62 -1.08 2.59 -8.49
N GLN A 63 -1.43 1.72 -7.54
CA GLN A 63 -0.91 1.80 -6.17
C GLN A 63 0.60 1.55 -6.12
N VAL A 64 1.11 0.55 -6.84
CA VAL A 64 2.55 0.25 -6.89
C VAL A 64 3.32 1.40 -7.53
N ARG A 65 2.85 1.94 -8.67
CA ARG A 65 3.49 3.11 -9.32
C ARG A 65 3.52 4.32 -8.39
N LEU A 66 2.44 4.57 -7.66
CA LEU A 66 2.37 5.68 -6.72
C LEU A 66 3.40 5.54 -5.58
N ILE A 67 3.50 4.36 -4.97
CA ILE A 67 4.51 4.12 -3.91
C ILE A 67 5.93 4.21 -4.48
N HIS A 68 6.16 3.69 -5.69
CA HIS A 68 7.46 3.79 -6.36
C HIS A 68 7.90 5.24 -6.55
N GLU A 69 7.05 6.09 -7.12
CA GLU A 69 7.35 7.51 -7.34
C GLU A 69 7.65 8.23 -6.01
N MET A 70 6.90 7.92 -4.95
CA MET A 70 7.14 8.53 -3.63
C MET A 70 8.42 8.02 -2.99
N ALA A 71 8.74 6.73 -3.11
CA ALA A 71 9.98 6.16 -2.63
C ALA A 71 11.20 6.80 -3.34
N GLU A 72 11.13 6.97 -4.66
CA GLU A 72 12.18 7.69 -5.43
C GLU A 72 12.35 9.13 -4.97
N LYS A 73 11.23 9.85 -4.78
CA LYS A 73 11.26 11.24 -4.29
C LYS A 73 11.91 11.36 -2.91
N HIS A 74 11.73 10.36 -2.05
CA HIS A 74 12.34 10.29 -0.72
C HIS A 74 13.69 9.57 -0.69
N LYS A 75 14.23 9.19 -1.87
CA LYS A 75 15.50 8.45 -2.01
C LYS A 75 15.58 7.23 -1.09
N THR A 76 14.45 6.54 -0.90
CA THR A 76 14.27 5.42 0.02
C THR A 76 13.96 4.16 -0.79
N LYS A 77 14.46 3.01 -0.34
CA LYS A 77 14.01 1.71 -0.84
C LYS A 77 12.80 1.28 -0.04
N THR A 78 11.72 0.97 -0.73
CA THR A 78 10.46 0.55 -0.11
C THR A 78 10.04 -0.80 -0.70
N PHE A 79 9.48 -1.66 0.12
CA PHE A 79 8.88 -2.91 -0.33
C PHE A 79 7.36 -2.77 -0.37
N VAL A 80 6.72 -3.52 -1.26
CA VAL A 80 5.26 -3.60 -1.34
C VAL A 80 4.79 -5.05 -1.23
N GLY A 81 3.63 -5.23 -0.61
CA GLY A 81 2.94 -6.51 -0.52
C GLY A 81 1.45 -6.34 -0.35
N SER A 82 0.70 -7.44 -0.32
CA SER A 82 -0.71 -7.44 0.07
C SER A 82 -1.11 -8.77 0.70
N ALA A 83 -1.95 -8.74 1.74
CA ALA A 83 -2.51 -9.96 2.33
C ALA A 83 -3.55 -10.65 1.42
N ALA A 84 -4.18 -9.91 0.50
CA ALA A 84 -5.19 -10.44 -0.42
C ALA A 84 -4.64 -11.57 -1.32
N GLY A 85 -3.35 -11.53 -1.66
CA GLY A 85 -2.69 -12.59 -2.44
C GLY A 85 -2.65 -13.95 -1.73
N THR A 86 -2.78 -13.97 -0.39
CA THR A 86 -2.75 -15.20 0.43
C THR A 86 -4.15 -15.66 0.84
N CYS A 87 -5.10 -14.76 1.02
CA CYS A 87 -6.44 -15.07 1.57
C CYS A 87 -7.60 -14.94 0.57
N GLY A 88 -7.37 -14.46 -0.65
CA GLY A 88 -8.42 -14.08 -1.59
C GLY A 88 -9.03 -12.71 -1.28
N ASN A 89 -9.83 -12.17 -2.20
CA ASN A 89 -10.45 -10.84 -2.07
C ASN A 89 -11.62 -10.88 -1.07
N THR A 90 -11.31 -11.03 0.21
CA THR A 90 -12.28 -11.04 1.31
C THR A 90 -12.67 -9.61 1.66
N GLU A 91 -13.20 -8.83 0.71
CA GLU A 91 -13.52 -7.38 0.76
C GLU A 91 -13.43 -6.71 2.15
N ASN A 92 -14.28 -7.12 3.11
CA ASN A 92 -14.31 -6.56 4.46
C ASN A 92 -13.18 -7.02 5.42
N ALA A 93 -12.68 -8.25 5.28
CA ALA A 93 -11.58 -8.78 6.09
C ALA A 93 -10.19 -8.40 5.55
N CYS A 94 -10.08 -7.99 4.28
CA CYS A 94 -8.79 -7.65 3.68
C CYS A 94 -8.11 -6.45 4.37
N GLY A 95 -8.88 -5.47 4.83
CA GLY A 95 -8.36 -4.31 5.55
C GLY A 95 -7.70 -4.69 6.88
N ILE A 96 -8.35 -5.54 7.68
CA ILE A 96 -7.78 -5.99 8.95
C ILE A 96 -6.64 -6.99 8.75
N LEU A 97 -6.69 -7.83 7.72
CA LEU A 97 -5.59 -8.73 7.37
C LEU A 97 -4.32 -7.95 6.98
N ASN A 98 -4.46 -6.87 6.21
CA ASN A 98 -3.33 -5.99 5.89
C ASN A 98 -2.72 -5.35 7.16
N ILE A 99 -3.55 -4.91 8.10
CA ILE A 99 -3.06 -4.37 9.39
C ILE A 99 -2.35 -5.46 10.20
N ILE A 100 -2.94 -6.65 10.33
CA ILE A 100 -2.34 -7.78 11.04
C ILE A 100 -0.99 -8.12 10.42
N ARG A 101 -0.91 -8.21 9.09
CA ARG A 101 0.32 -8.54 8.37
C ARG A 101 1.37 -7.45 8.51
N ALA A 102 1.00 -6.17 8.51
CA ALA A 102 1.88 -5.05 8.80
C ALA A 102 2.46 -5.12 10.22
N VAL A 103 1.61 -5.35 11.24
CA VAL A 103 2.03 -5.47 12.64
C VAL A 103 2.95 -6.68 12.84
N LEU A 104 2.60 -7.83 12.26
CA LEU A 104 3.46 -9.01 12.29
C LEU A 104 4.78 -8.75 11.57
N SER A 105 4.76 -8.01 10.46
CA SER A 105 5.99 -7.71 9.72
C SER A 105 6.97 -6.87 10.54
N LEU A 106 6.45 -5.87 11.27
CA LEU A 106 7.24 -5.09 12.22
C LEU A 106 7.72 -5.94 13.41
N ASN A 107 6.83 -6.73 14.02
CA ASN A 107 7.15 -7.52 15.21
C ASN A 107 8.19 -8.62 14.93
N HIS A 108 8.15 -9.22 13.74
CA HIS A 108 9.05 -10.30 13.36
C HIS A 108 10.27 -9.84 12.57
N GLU A 109 10.37 -8.53 12.24
CA GLU A 109 11.39 -7.99 11.33
C GLU A 109 11.46 -8.81 10.03
N GLN A 110 10.29 -9.08 9.47
CA GLN A 110 10.11 -9.95 8.30
C GLN A 110 9.06 -9.37 7.39
N ILE A 111 9.28 -9.47 6.09
CA ILE A 111 8.23 -9.19 5.13
C ILE A 111 7.69 -10.52 4.63
N PHE A 112 6.39 -10.75 4.80
CA PHE A 112 5.74 -11.98 4.37
C PHE A 112 5.59 -11.99 2.84
N ALA A 113 5.86 -13.12 2.20
CA ALA A 113 5.64 -13.27 0.76
C ALA A 113 4.17 -13.02 0.40
N THR A 114 3.95 -12.26 -0.67
CA THR A 114 2.63 -12.14 -1.28
C THR A 114 2.43 -13.37 -2.18
N THR A 115 1.52 -14.26 -1.79
CA THR A 115 1.24 -15.51 -2.52
C THR A 115 0.45 -15.20 -3.81
N ASN A 116 0.49 -16.08 -4.82
CA ASN A 116 -0.18 -15.92 -6.12
C ASN A 116 0.28 -14.76 -7.03
N CYS A 117 1.37 -14.06 -6.70
CA CYS A 117 1.96 -13.07 -7.61
C CYS A 117 2.95 -13.74 -8.58
N THR A 118 2.45 -14.30 -9.68
CA THR A 118 3.28 -15.00 -10.69
C THR A 118 4.03 -14.04 -11.62
N LYS A 119 3.53 -12.81 -11.77
CA LYS A 119 4.19 -11.73 -12.51
C LYS A 119 4.38 -10.53 -11.59
N PRO A 120 5.56 -10.38 -10.98
CA PRO A 120 5.79 -9.28 -10.08
C PRO A 120 5.73 -7.95 -10.85
N ILE A 121 4.88 -7.02 -10.40
CA ILE A 121 4.97 -5.60 -10.74
C ILE A 121 6.23 -5.07 -10.03
N CYS A 122 7.37 -5.15 -10.71
CA CYS A 122 8.64 -4.69 -10.20
C CYS A 122 8.87 -3.24 -10.66
N ALA A 123 8.75 -2.29 -9.74
CA ALA A 123 9.27 -0.95 -9.94
C ALA A 123 10.61 -0.87 -9.20
N LYS A 124 11.66 -0.31 -9.81
CA LYS A 124 13.06 -0.44 -9.31
C LYS A 124 13.26 -0.04 -7.83
N SER A 125 12.44 0.88 -7.32
CA SER A 125 12.51 1.39 -5.93
C SER A 125 11.36 0.87 -5.04
N ALA A 126 10.41 0.13 -5.63
CA ALA A 126 9.31 -0.55 -4.95
C ALA A 126 9.28 -2.02 -5.40
N GLU A 127 9.97 -2.87 -4.65
CA GLU A 127 10.08 -4.31 -4.96
C GLU A 127 8.94 -5.09 -4.29
N ILE A 128 8.37 -6.07 -5.02
CA ILE A 128 7.50 -7.05 -4.40
C ILE A 128 8.34 -7.90 -3.47
N SER A 129 7.87 -7.99 -2.23
CA SER A 129 8.65 -8.60 -1.18
C SER A 129 9.02 -10.07 -1.47
N PRO A 130 10.33 -10.41 -1.49
CA PRO A 130 10.74 -11.79 -1.26
C PRO A 130 10.55 -12.11 0.23
N ALA A 131 10.09 -13.32 0.58
CA ALA A 131 10.07 -13.77 1.99
C ALA A 131 11.50 -13.73 2.57
N LYS A 132 11.85 -12.62 3.20
CA LYS A 132 13.18 -12.34 3.75
C LYS A 132 13.04 -11.52 5.02
N ARG A 133 14.00 -11.73 5.92
CA ARG A 133 14.16 -10.97 7.16
C ARG A 133 14.73 -9.61 6.81
N PHE A 134 14.05 -8.54 7.22
CA PHE A 134 14.46 -7.16 7.05
C PHE A 134 14.27 -6.47 8.38
N ALA A 135 15.25 -5.70 8.83
CA ALA A 135 15.16 -4.90 10.07
C ALA A 135 14.19 -3.72 9.91
N LEU A 136 12.93 -4.01 9.59
CA LEU A 136 11.87 -3.04 9.33
C LEU A 136 11.62 -2.18 10.57
N GLN A 137 11.80 -0.87 10.42
CA GLN A 137 11.49 0.10 11.45
C GLN A 137 10.16 0.80 11.20
N SER A 138 9.67 0.78 9.95
CA SER A 138 8.46 1.49 9.56
C SER A 138 7.66 0.73 8.50
N CYS A 139 6.33 0.74 8.65
CA CYS A 139 5.42 0.25 7.62
C CYS A 139 4.19 1.15 7.49
N GLY A 140 3.65 1.23 6.27
CA GLY A 140 2.36 1.82 5.96
C GLY A 140 1.36 0.76 5.53
N VAL A 141 0.07 1.05 5.73
CA VAL A 141 -1.04 0.33 5.09
C VAL A 141 -1.75 1.34 4.21
N LEU A 142 -1.97 1.00 2.93
CA LEU A 142 -2.69 1.85 1.99
C LEU A 142 -3.86 1.07 1.38
N SER A 143 -5.07 1.51 1.68
CA SER A 143 -6.30 0.93 1.15
C SER A 143 -7.01 1.88 0.18
N TYR A 144 -7.68 1.35 -0.84
CA TYR A 144 -8.61 2.09 -1.70
C TYR A 144 -9.89 1.27 -1.92
N GLY A 145 -11.02 1.77 -1.44
CA GLY A 145 -12.32 1.12 -1.61
C GLY A 145 -12.96 1.41 -2.96
N LEU A 146 -13.90 0.57 -3.40
CA LEU A 146 -14.68 0.78 -4.64
C LEU A 146 -15.51 2.06 -4.61
N GLY A 147 -15.99 2.46 -3.43
CA GLY A 147 -16.56 3.79 -3.18
C GLY A 147 -15.55 4.93 -3.29
N GLY A 148 -14.31 4.64 -3.71
CA GLY A 148 -13.12 5.48 -3.94
C GLY A 148 -12.76 6.43 -2.82
N THR A 149 -12.82 5.84 -1.64
CA THR A 149 -12.19 6.35 -0.45
C THR A 149 -10.85 5.65 -0.31
N ALA A 150 -9.76 6.42 -0.22
CA ALA A 150 -8.46 5.88 0.22
C ALA A 150 -8.33 5.99 1.74
N SER A 151 -7.55 5.11 2.38
CA SER A 151 -7.24 5.18 3.83
C SER A 151 -5.89 4.60 4.20
#